data_AF-A0A7Y8HKM7-F1
#
_entry.id   AF-A0A7Y8HKM7-F1
#
_cell.length_a   1.000
_cell.length_b   1.000
_cell.length_c   1.000
_cell.angle_alpha   90.00
_cell.angle_beta   90.00
_cell.angle_gamma   90.00
#
_symmetry.space_group_name_H-M   'P 1'
#
loop_
_entity.id
_entity.type
_entity.pdbx_description
1 polymer ?
#
loop_
_entity_poly.entity_id
_entity_poly.type
_entity_poly.pdbx_seq_one_letter_code
_entity_poly.pdbx_strand_id
1 'polypeptide(L)'
;NVYFSLNIDELKELEFNDLKDKILSDIKSVYEEKFSKLQNEQRNEIERIIYLQVLDGAWRDHLYQMDILKAGISLRSYNQKDPLVEYKKEAYNLFMELVRRIKHDTVETLSAIQFKTEQEQKEQVAFEKLARQLEDEQNKNLRFNHQENSEVVINKKANRNDPCPCGSGLKYKNCCGKSGPKKGLIANS
;
A
#
# COMPACT_ATOMS: atom_id res chain seq x y z
N ASN A 1 15.33 -5.04 13.18
CA ASN A 1 14.19 -5.98 13.19
C ASN A 1 14.44 -7.06 14.20
N VAL A 2 13.70 -7.06 15.32
CA VAL A 2 13.78 -8.14 16.31
C VAL A 2 12.91 -9.27 15.76
N TYR A 3 13.52 -10.19 15.01
CA TYR A 3 12.89 -11.44 14.64
C TYR A 3 12.97 -12.38 15.83
N PHE A 4 11.86 -13.02 16.19
CA PHE A 4 11.86 -14.12 17.14
C PHE A 4 12.56 -15.32 16.47
N SER A 5 13.87 -15.45 16.67
CA SER A 5 14.66 -16.57 16.19
C SER A 5 14.79 -17.61 17.30
N LEU A 6 14.08 -18.72 17.18
CA LEU A 6 14.28 -19.88 18.05
C LEU A 6 15.48 -20.69 17.54
N ASN A 7 16.49 -20.86 18.39
CA ASN A 7 17.56 -21.81 18.12
C ASN A 7 17.06 -23.22 18.46
N ILE A 8 16.65 -23.98 17.44
CA ILE A 8 16.07 -25.31 17.60
C ILE A 8 17.04 -26.29 18.29
N ASP A 9 18.34 -26.11 18.10
CA ASP A 9 19.35 -27.01 18.66
C ASP A 9 19.44 -26.91 20.20
N GLU A 10 19.17 -25.74 20.77
CA GLU A 10 19.11 -25.54 22.23
C GLU A 10 17.83 -26.06 22.89
N LEU A 11 16.84 -26.44 22.08
CA LEU A 11 15.51 -26.84 22.53
C LEU A 11 15.29 -28.36 22.47
N LYS A 12 16.19 -29.10 21.79
CA LYS A 12 16.07 -30.54 21.55
C LYS A 12 16.22 -31.40 22.81
N GLU A 13 16.93 -30.91 23.82
CA GLU A 13 17.25 -31.67 25.04
C GLU A 13 16.39 -31.29 26.25
N LEU A 14 15.43 -30.37 26.10
CA LEU A 14 14.60 -29.88 27.19
C LEU A 14 13.32 -30.71 27.34
N GLU A 15 12.92 -30.96 28.58
CA GLU A 15 11.59 -31.50 28.86
C GLU A 15 10.49 -30.48 28.58
N PHE A 16 9.24 -30.93 28.43
CA PHE A 16 8.11 -30.08 28.02
C PHE A 16 7.96 -28.81 28.87
N ASN A 17 8.10 -28.92 30.20
CA ASN A 17 7.96 -27.77 31.09
C ASN A 17 9.11 -26.77 30.91
N ASP A 18 10.35 -27.26 30.85
CA ASP A 18 11.53 -26.40 30.66
C ASP A 18 11.52 -25.74 29.28
N LEU A 19 11.06 -26.48 28.26
CA LEU A 19 10.86 -25.95 26.90
C LEU A 19 9.85 -24.80 26.90
N LYS A 20 8.69 -25.02 27.53
CA LYS A 20 7.63 -24.01 27.64
C LYS A 20 8.15 -22.76 28.37
N ASP A 21 8.84 -22.93 29.48
CA ASP A 21 9.35 -21.82 30.28
C ASP A 21 10.44 -21.04 29.53
N LYS A 22 11.32 -21.73 28.80
CA LYS A 22 12.32 -21.08 27.94
C LYS A 22 11.66 -20.25 26.83
N ILE A 23 10.71 -20.83 26.10
CA ILE A 23 9.97 -20.09 25.05
C ILE A 23 9.25 -18.87 25.63
N LEU A 24 8.59 -19.01 26.79
CA LEU A 24 7.91 -17.89 27.45
C LEU A 24 8.88 -16.81 27.90
N SER A 25 10.07 -17.19 28.38
CA SER A 25 11.14 -16.25 28.75
C SER A 25 11.63 -15.48 27.53
N ASP A 26 11.89 -16.17 26.42
CA ASP A 26 12.40 -15.56 25.19
C ASP A 26 11.38 -14.55 24.60
N ILE A 27 10.09 -14.93 24.56
CA ILE A 27 9.01 -14.04 24.10
C ILE A 27 8.93 -12.79 24.99
N LYS A 28 9.01 -12.96 26.31
CA LYS A 28 9.02 -11.83 27.25
C LYS A 28 10.22 -10.92 27.03
N SER A 29 11.41 -11.49 26.83
CA SER A 29 12.62 -10.71 26.59
C SER A 29 12.51 -9.85 25.33
N VAL A 30 12.03 -10.44 24.22
CA VAL A 30 11.81 -9.72 22.96
C VAL A 30 10.80 -8.59 23.13
N TYR A 31 9.73 -8.84 23.88
CA TYR A 31 8.72 -7.83 24.17
C TYR A 31 9.30 -6.70 25.04
N GLU A 32 10.02 -6.99 26.13
CA GLU A 32 10.64 -5.96 26.96
C GLU A 32 11.69 -5.14 26.19
N GLU A 33 12.53 -5.78 25.36
CA GLU A 33 13.49 -5.07 24.51
C GLU A 33 12.77 -4.12 23.55
N LYS A 34 11.67 -4.58 22.91
CA LYS A 34 10.89 -3.77 21.99
C LYS A 34 10.28 -2.54 22.69
N PHE A 35 9.71 -2.72 23.88
CA PHE A 35 9.02 -1.65 24.61
C PHE A 35 9.93 -0.79 25.49
N SER A 36 11.18 -1.20 25.76
CA SER A 36 12.18 -0.43 26.51
C SER A 36 12.44 0.98 25.97
N LYS A 37 12.16 1.20 24.68
CA LYS A 37 12.34 2.48 23.98
C LYS A 37 11.22 3.48 24.28
N LEU A 38 10.15 3.05 24.94
CA LEU A 38 8.96 3.84 25.22
C LEU A 38 8.87 4.18 26.72
N GLN A 39 8.22 5.30 27.02
CA GLN A 39 7.84 5.60 28.40
C GLN A 39 6.70 4.67 28.84
N ASN A 40 6.62 4.37 30.14
CA ASN A 40 5.62 3.45 30.70
C ASN A 40 4.17 3.88 30.38
N GLU A 41 3.88 5.18 30.38
CA GLU A 41 2.56 5.72 30.05
C GLU A 41 2.17 5.41 28.59
N GLN A 42 3.09 5.66 27.65
CA GLN A 42 2.90 5.37 26.23
C GLN A 42 2.75 3.86 25.99
N ARG A 43 3.56 3.04 26.66
CA ARG A 43 3.45 1.56 26.62
C ARG A 43 2.04 1.10 27.03
N ASN A 44 1.57 1.54 28.19
CA ASN A 44 0.24 1.18 28.70
C ASN A 44 -0.89 1.64 27.77
N GLU A 45 -0.77 2.84 27.19
CA GLU A 45 -1.74 3.36 26.25
C GLU A 45 -1.79 2.52 24.97
N ILE A 46 -0.63 2.19 24.40
CA ILE A 46 -0.52 1.35 23.21
C ILE A 46 -1.14 -0.04 23.46
N GLU A 47 -0.79 -0.68 24.57
CA GLU A 47 -1.34 -1.99 24.94
C GLU A 47 -2.85 -1.96 25.09
N ARG A 48 -3.38 -0.92 25.77
CA ARG A 48 -4.82 -0.73 25.94
C ARG A 48 -5.52 -0.54 24.60
N ILE A 49 -4.98 0.30 23.71
CA ILE A 49 -5.58 0.56 22.39
C ILE A 49 -5.63 -0.73 21.58
N ILE A 50 -4.53 -1.49 21.53
CA ILE A 50 -4.47 -2.76 20.79
C ILE A 50 -5.47 -3.75 21.35
N TYR A 51 -5.50 -3.93 22.68
CA TYR A 51 -6.41 -4.87 23.32
C TYR A 51 -7.87 -4.52 23.03
N LEU A 52 -8.25 -3.24 23.13
CA LEU A 52 -9.60 -2.77 22.83
C LEU A 52 -9.96 -3.00 21.36
N GLN A 53 -9.06 -2.68 20.44
CA GLN A 53 -9.30 -2.87 19.01
C GLN A 53 -9.51 -4.35 18.64
N VAL A 54 -8.70 -5.25 19.21
CA VAL A 54 -8.85 -6.70 19.03
C VAL A 54 -10.15 -7.19 19.65
N LEU A 55 -10.45 -6.75 20.88
CA LEU A 55 -11.66 -7.13 21.61
C LEU A 55 -12.93 -6.72 20.86
N ASP A 56 -13.00 -5.48 20.40
CA ASP A 56 -14.17 -4.95 19.70
C ASP A 56 -14.44 -5.71 18.39
N GLY A 57 -13.38 -5.97 17.62
CA GLY A 57 -13.46 -6.76 16.39
C GLY A 57 -13.96 -8.18 16.65
N ALA A 58 -13.33 -8.88 17.60
CA ALA A 58 -13.68 -10.26 17.93
C ALA A 58 -15.09 -10.38 18.56
N TRP A 59 -15.50 -9.39 19.37
CA TRP A 59 -16.83 -9.35 19.97
C TRP A 59 -17.91 -9.17 18.92
N ARG A 60 -17.71 -8.28 17.94
CA ARG A 60 -18.66 -8.09 16.83
C ARG A 60 -18.87 -9.38 16.04
N ASP A 61 -17.78 -10.09 15.73
CA ASP A 61 -17.85 -11.39 15.06
C ASP A 61 -18.60 -12.43 15.91
N HIS A 62 -18.36 -12.44 17.23
CA HIS A 62 -19.06 -13.34 18.15
C HIS A 62 -20.57 -13.07 18.19
N LEU A 63 -21.01 -11.81 18.23
CA LEU A 63 -22.43 -11.47 18.18
C LEU A 63 -23.09 -12.02 16.90
N TYR A 64 -22.41 -11.88 15.76
CA TYR A 64 -22.89 -12.45 14.50
C TYR A 64 -23.01 -13.98 14.55
N GLN A 65 -22.01 -14.67 15.10
CA GLN A 65 -22.07 -16.12 15.30
C GLN A 65 -23.22 -16.54 16.22
N MET A 66 -23.46 -15.77 17.28
CA MET A 66 -24.56 -16.02 18.22
C MET A 66 -25.94 -15.86 17.55
N ASP A 67 -26.09 -14.91 16.64
CA ASP A 67 -27.35 -14.71 15.91
C ASP A 67 -27.60 -15.84 14.89
N ILE A 68 -26.56 -16.31 14.20
CA ILE A 68 -26.63 -17.52 13.37
C ILE A 68 -27.02 -18.73 14.21
N LEU A 69 -26.39 -18.90 15.38
CA LEU A 69 -26.68 -20.02 16.28
C LEU A 69 -28.14 -20.01 16.74
N LYS A 70 -28.67 -18.85 17.13
CA LYS A 70 -30.08 -18.70 17.51
C LYS A 70 -31.02 -19.05 16.36
N ALA A 71 -30.75 -18.59 15.14
CA ALA A 71 -31.57 -18.90 13.97
C ALA A 71 -31.55 -20.40 13.64
N GLY A 72 -30.38 -21.05 13.78
CA GLY A 72 -30.19 -22.47 13.48
C GLY A 72 -30.71 -23.44 14.53
N ILE A 73 -30.85 -23.02 15.80
CA ILE A 73 -31.25 -23.93 16.90
C ILE A 73 -32.68 -24.46 16.72
N SER A 74 -33.57 -23.65 16.12
CA SER A 74 -34.98 -24.01 15.89
C SER A 74 -35.11 -25.25 15.00
N LEU A 75 -34.25 -25.35 13.97
CA LEU A 75 -34.22 -26.48 13.04
C LEU A 75 -33.62 -27.76 13.68
N ARG A 76 -32.76 -27.62 14.70
CA ARG A 76 -32.10 -28.75 15.39
C ARG A 76 -32.95 -29.39 16.50
N SER A 77 -34.05 -28.75 16.88
CA SER A 77 -35.03 -29.25 17.85
C SER A 77 -35.67 -30.59 17.45
N TYR A 78 -35.58 -30.96 16.17
CA TYR A 78 -36.06 -32.24 15.64
C TYR A 78 -35.35 -33.48 16.23
N ASN A 79 -34.17 -33.31 16.85
CA ASN A 79 -33.36 -34.40 17.41
C ASN A 79 -33.72 -34.80 18.86
N GLN A 80 -34.93 -34.48 19.35
CA GLN A 80 -35.43 -34.85 20.69
C GLN A 80 -34.56 -34.37 21.87
N LYS A 81 -33.61 -33.47 21.64
CA LYS A 81 -32.82 -32.81 22.67
C LYS A 81 -33.39 -31.43 22.95
N ASP A 82 -33.29 -30.98 24.20
CA ASP A 82 -33.71 -29.65 24.61
C ASP A 82 -32.91 -28.57 23.83
N PRO A 83 -33.57 -27.77 22.97
CA PRO A 83 -32.89 -26.75 22.17
C PRO A 83 -32.15 -25.71 23.02
N LEU A 84 -32.66 -25.41 24.21
CA LEU A 84 -32.04 -24.44 25.11
C LEU A 84 -30.74 -24.97 25.70
N VAL A 85 -30.66 -26.27 25.98
CA VAL A 85 -29.45 -26.90 26.54
C VAL A 85 -28.35 -26.95 25.48
N GLU A 86 -28.68 -27.34 24.26
CA GLU A 86 -27.73 -27.36 23.15
C GLU A 86 -27.25 -25.94 22.80
N TYR A 87 -28.16 -24.96 22.78
CA TYR A 87 -27.80 -23.54 22.60
C TYR A 87 -26.79 -23.08 23.63
N LYS A 88 -27.03 -23.33 24.93
CA LYS A 88 -26.11 -22.92 26.01
C LYS A 88 -24.74 -23.57 25.86
N LYS A 89 -24.69 -24.85 25.50
CA LYS A 89 -23.45 -25.58 25.30
C LYS A 89 -22.65 -25.04 24.13
N GLU A 90 -23.29 -24.83 22.98
CA GLU A 90 -22.65 -24.32 21.77
C GLU A 90 -22.22 -22.86 21.95
N ALA A 91 -23.06 -22.02 22.56
CA ALA A 91 -22.75 -20.63 22.91
C ALA A 91 -21.53 -20.53 23.82
N TYR A 92 -21.43 -21.40 24.83
CA TYR A 92 -20.27 -21.45 25.71
C TYR A 92 -18.99 -21.81 24.96
N ASN A 93 -19.05 -22.79 24.04
CA ASN A 93 -17.90 -23.16 23.23
C ASN A 93 -17.42 -21.99 22.35
N LEU A 94 -18.36 -21.29 21.69
CA LEU A 94 -18.06 -20.10 20.89
C LEU A 94 -17.46 -18.98 21.75
N PHE A 95 -17.93 -18.80 22.97
CA PHE A 95 -17.35 -17.83 23.90
C PHE A 95 -15.91 -18.21 24.30
N MET A 96 -15.65 -19.50 24.58
CA MET A 96 -14.29 -19.95 24.89
C MET A 96 -13.35 -19.81 23.69
N GLU A 97 -13.84 -20.00 22.47
CA GLU A 97 -13.11 -19.70 21.23
C GLU A 97 -12.82 -18.21 21.09
N LEU A 98 -13.81 -17.34 21.35
CA LEU A 98 -13.63 -15.90 21.37
C LEU A 98 -12.50 -15.49 22.33
N VAL A 99 -12.52 -15.99 23.57
CA VAL A 99 -11.49 -15.66 24.57
C VAL A 99 -10.10 -16.12 24.11
N ARG A 100 -9.98 -17.30 23.48
CA ARG A 100 -8.71 -17.77 22.92
C ARG A 100 -8.24 -16.88 21.77
N ARG A 101 -9.15 -16.49 20.87
CA ARG A 101 -8.87 -15.61 19.74
C ARG A 101 -8.38 -14.25 20.19
N ILE A 102 -9.08 -13.60 21.13
CA ILE A 102 -8.66 -12.29 21.68
C ILE A 102 -7.24 -12.37 22.23
N LYS A 103 -6.91 -13.41 23.01
CA LYS A 103 -5.56 -13.59 23.56
C LYS A 103 -4.51 -13.76 22.47
N HIS A 104 -4.78 -14.62 21.49
CA HIS A 104 -3.87 -14.89 20.38
C HIS A 104 -3.62 -13.61 19.56
N ASP A 105 -4.69 -13.00 19.06
CA ASP A 105 -4.63 -11.86 18.14
C ASP A 105 -4.00 -10.64 18.84
N THR A 106 -4.22 -10.46 20.14
CA THR A 106 -3.55 -9.41 20.93
C THR A 106 -2.04 -9.62 20.95
N VAL A 107 -1.57 -10.83 21.30
CA VAL A 107 -0.14 -11.14 21.38
C VAL A 107 0.51 -11.08 20.00
N GLU A 108 -0.17 -11.58 18.97
CA GLU A 108 0.28 -11.48 17.57
C GLU A 108 0.44 -10.03 17.14
N THR A 109 -0.57 -9.19 17.39
CA THR A 109 -0.53 -7.76 17.04
C THR A 109 0.59 -7.03 17.80
N LEU A 110 0.72 -7.25 19.11
CA LEU A 110 1.84 -6.70 19.91
C LEU A 110 3.21 -7.14 19.37
N SER A 111 3.32 -8.39 18.94
CA SER A 111 4.54 -8.97 18.39
C SER A 111 4.86 -8.43 16.99
N ALA A 112 3.85 -8.07 16.20
CA ALA A 112 4.01 -7.53 14.84
C ALA A 112 4.35 -6.02 14.82
N ILE A 113 3.95 -5.26 15.84
CA ILE A 113 4.17 -3.80 15.88
C ILE A 113 5.66 -3.45 15.83
N GLN A 114 5.98 -2.42 15.04
CA GLN A 114 7.31 -1.85 14.92
C GLN A 114 7.26 -0.37 15.30
N PHE A 115 8.04 0.00 16.31
CA PHE A 115 8.20 1.40 16.71
C PHE A 115 9.25 2.04 15.81
N LYS A 116 8.84 3.10 15.09
CA LYS A 116 9.77 3.94 14.34
C LYS A 116 10.44 4.92 15.30
N THR A 117 11.76 4.95 15.32
CA THR A 117 12.51 5.96 16.08
C THR A 117 12.33 7.35 15.47
N GLU A 118 12.51 8.40 16.26
CA GLU A 118 12.39 9.79 15.80
C GLU A 118 13.35 10.10 14.63
N GLN A 119 14.51 9.43 14.60
CA GLN A 119 15.49 9.53 13.51
C GLN A 119 14.96 8.91 12.21
N GLU A 120 14.41 7.69 12.26
CA GLU A 120 13.80 7.03 11.10
C GLU A 120 12.58 7.80 10.57
N GLN A 121 11.81 8.44 11.47
CA GLN A 121 10.70 9.31 11.09
C GLN A 121 11.20 10.57 10.37
N LYS A 122 12.25 11.23 10.89
CA LYS A 122 12.86 12.41 10.24
C LYS A 122 13.46 12.07 8.88
N GLU A 123 14.13 10.94 8.75
CA GLU A 123 14.69 10.44 7.49
C GLU A 123 13.60 10.14 6.47
N GLN A 124 12.49 9.50 6.87
CA GLN A 124 11.35 9.27 5.97
C GLN A 124 10.70 10.58 5.52
N VAL A 125 10.47 11.53 6.42
CA VAL A 125 9.90 12.84 6.06
C VAL A 125 10.85 13.62 5.16
N ALA A 126 12.16 13.54 5.38
CA ALA A 126 13.16 14.15 4.51
C ALA A 126 13.20 13.49 3.13
N PHE A 127 13.14 12.16 3.07
CA PHE A 127 13.08 11.40 1.84
C PHE A 127 11.81 11.68 1.05
N GLU A 128 10.65 11.77 1.71
CA GLU A 128 9.37 12.11 1.09
C GLU A 128 9.35 13.55 0.56
N LYS A 129 9.93 14.49 1.30
CA LYS A 129 10.15 15.87 0.81
C LYS A 129 11.06 15.90 -0.41
N LEU A 130 12.14 15.12 -0.42
CA LEU A 130 13.06 15.02 -1.55
C LEU A 130 12.39 14.38 -2.78
N ALA A 131 11.63 13.30 -2.58
CA ALA A 131 10.87 12.64 -3.65
C ALA A 131 9.89 13.62 -4.30
N ARG A 132 9.17 14.40 -3.49
CA ARG A 132 8.27 15.44 -3.98
C ARG A 132 8.99 16.56 -4.75
N GLN A 133 10.18 16.97 -4.29
CA GLN A 133 11.01 17.94 -5.01
C GLN A 133 11.47 17.40 -6.37
N LEU A 134 11.85 16.12 -6.44
CA LEU A 134 12.27 15.48 -7.69
C LEU A 134 11.09 15.33 -8.68
N GLU A 135 9.90 15.00 -8.19
CA GLU A 135 8.68 14.99 -8.99
C GLU A 135 8.34 16.38 -9.53
N ASP A 136 8.45 17.43 -8.70
CA ASP A 136 8.22 18.80 -9.12
C ASP A 136 9.25 19.27 -10.16
N GLU A 137 10.53 18.90 -10.00
CA GLU A 137 11.59 19.18 -10.97
C GLU A 137 11.38 18.41 -12.29
N GLN A 138 10.98 17.14 -12.25
CA GLN A 138 10.59 16.41 -13.45
C GLN A 138 9.38 17.05 -14.16
N ASN A 139 8.35 17.43 -13.40
CA ASN A 139 7.16 18.08 -13.94
C ASN A 139 7.48 19.47 -14.52
N LYS A 140 8.39 20.22 -13.92
CA LYS A 140 8.92 21.47 -14.50
C LYS A 140 9.68 21.19 -15.80
N ASN A 141 10.59 20.22 -15.81
CA ASN A 141 11.35 19.87 -17.02
C ASN A 141 10.46 19.39 -18.17
N LEU A 142 9.36 18.68 -17.87
CA LEU A 142 8.32 18.35 -18.85
C LEU A 142 7.56 19.58 -19.36
N ARG A 143 7.33 20.60 -18.51
CA ARG A 143 6.74 21.89 -18.92
C ARG A 143 7.70 22.76 -19.74
N PHE A 144 9.00 22.78 -19.41
CA PHE A 144 10.03 23.50 -20.19
C PHE A 144 10.21 22.91 -21.60
N ASN A 145 10.11 21.58 -21.75
CA ASN A 145 10.09 20.95 -23.08
C ASN A 145 8.82 21.27 -23.90
N HIS A 146 7.77 21.84 -23.31
CA HIS A 146 6.59 22.31 -24.02
C HIS A 146 6.61 23.82 -24.33
N GLN A 147 7.51 24.59 -23.71
CA GLN A 147 7.59 26.05 -23.87
C GLN A 147 8.86 26.55 -24.60
N GLU A 148 9.86 25.71 -24.85
CA GLU A 148 10.92 25.97 -25.85
C GLU A 148 10.56 25.46 -27.25
N ASN A 149 9.27 25.50 -27.60
CA ASN A 149 8.84 25.61 -28.98
C ASN A 149 8.30 27.03 -29.20
N SER A 150 9.17 28.01 -28.96
CA SER A 150 9.09 29.29 -29.64
C SER A 150 9.01 29.01 -31.14
N GLU A 151 7.82 29.20 -31.69
CA GLU A 151 7.47 29.21 -33.11
C GLU A 151 8.53 28.58 -34.03
N VAL A 152 8.48 27.25 -34.20
CA VAL A 152 8.98 26.68 -35.45
C VAL A 152 8.08 27.28 -36.54
N VAL A 153 8.58 28.35 -37.16
CA VAL A 153 8.10 28.80 -38.47
C VAL A 153 8.36 27.63 -39.40
N ILE A 154 7.36 26.74 -39.51
CA ILE A 154 7.29 25.78 -40.59
C ILE A 154 7.21 26.67 -41.83
N ASN A 155 8.34 26.84 -42.52
CA ASN A 155 8.39 27.43 -43.84
C ASN A 155 7.55 26.54 -44.76
N LYS A 156 6.23 26.78 -44.77
CA LYS A 156 5.31 26.17 -45.73
C LYS A 156 5.87 26.50 -47.10
N LYS A 157 6.30 25.47 -47.84
CA LYS A 157 6.66 25.60 -49.26
C LYS A 157 5.48 26.28 -49.96
N ALA A 158 5.68 27.51 -50.43
CA ALA A 158 4.64 28.28 -51.10
C ALA A 158 4.09 27.47 -52.29
N ASN A 159 2.78 27.38 -52.44
CA ASN A 159 2.17 26.66 -53.56
C ASN A 159 2.45 27.45 -54.87
N ARG A 160 2.52 26.76 -56.02
CA ARG A 160 2.90 27.35 -57.32
C ARG A 160 2.10 28.60 -57.69
N ASN A 161 0.83 28.70 -57.29
CA ASN A 161 -0.03 29.83 -57.62
C ASN A 161 -0.16 30.89 -56.50
N ASP A 162 0.44 30.67 -55.33
CA ASP A 162 0.40 31.59 -54.20
C ASP A 162 1.27 32.83 -54.45
N PRO A 163 1.04 33.95 -53.75
CA PRO A 163 1.94 35.11 -53.81
C PRO A 163 3.37 34.69 -53.46
N CYS A 164 4.34 35.15 -54.25
CA CYS A 164 5.74 34.76 -54.05
C CYS A 164 6.28 35.38 -52.76
N PRO A 165 6.90 34.59 -51.84
CA PRO A 165 7.38 35.08 -50.56
C PRO A 165 8.58 36.03 -50.66
N CYS A 166 9.15 36.26 -51.85
CA CYS A 166 10.21 37.25 -52.06
C CYS A 166 9.71 38.71 -52.16
N GLY A 167 8.40 38.94 -52.01
CA GLY A 167 7.82 40.29 -51.99
C GLY A 167 7.61 40.93 -53.36
N SER A 168 7.78 40.18 -54.46
CA SER A 168 7.65 40.69 -55.83
C SER A 168 6.21 40.97 -56.28
N GLY A 169 5.20 40.64 -55.48
CA GLY A 169 3.77 40.79 -55.81
C GLY A 169 3.24 39.81 -56.88
N LEU A 170 4.09 38.97 -57.45
CA LEU A 170 3.74 37.99 -58.49
C LEU A 170 3.47 36.60 -57.88
N LYS A 171 2.73 35.74 -58.60
CA LYS A 171 2.54 34.32 -58.19
C LYS A 171 3.87 33.56 -58.21
N TYR A 172 4.08 32.63 -57.28
CA TYR A 172 5.36 31.92 -57.07
C TYR A 172 5.93 31.28 -58.35
N LYS A 173 5.11 30.61 -59.17
CA LYS A 173 5.52 30.01 -60.46
C LYS A 173 6.03 31.01 -61.50
N ASN A 174 5.69 32.28 -61.37
CA ASN A 174 6.08 33.34 -62.30
C ASN A 174 7.27 34.16 -61.77
N CYS A 175 7.75 33.88 -60.56
CA CYS A 175 8.88 34.54 -59.92
C CYS A 175 9.94 33.50 -59.49
N CYS A 176 10.15 33.25 -58.20
CA CYS A 176 11.18 32.34 -57.69
C CYS A 176 10.95 30.86 -58.04
N GLY A 177 9.71 30.47 -58.39
CA GLY A 177 9.35 29.11 -58.82
C GLY A 177 9.29 28.93 -60.34
N LYS A 178 9.84 29.88 -61.12
CA LYS A 178 9.79 29.84 -62.59
C LYS A 178 10.75 28.76 -63.12
N SER A 179 10.18 27.70 -63.71
CA SER A 179 10.96 26.68 -64.41
C SER A 179 11.62 27.31 -65.64
N GLY A 180 12.94 27.11 -65.80
CA GLY A 180 13.68 27.58 -66.98
C GLY A 180 13.20 26.94 -68.29
N PRO A 181 13.67 27.42 -69.46
CA PRO A 181 13.25 26.89 -70.76
C PRO A 181 13.52 25.39 -70.82
N LYS A 182 12.56 24.62 -71.35
CA LYS A 182 12.67 23.16 -71.49
C LYS A 182 13.89 22.85 -72.36
N LYS A 183 14.93 22.24 -71.79
CA LYS A 183 16.06 21.70 -72.57
C LYS A 183 15.84 20.21 -72.81
N GLY A 184 15.72 19.82 -74.07
CA GLY A 184 15.56 18.44 -74.52
C GLY A 184 15.27 18.38 -76.03
N LEU A 185 15.60 17.26 -76.68
CA LEU A 185 15.51 17.05 -78.15
C LEU A 185 14.10 17.17 -78.77
N ILE A 186 13.07 17.46 -77.97
CA ILE A 186 11.66 17.55 -78.40
C ILE A 186 11.06 18.94 -78.07
N ALA A 187 11.90 19.96 -77.83
CA ALA A 187 11.44 21.27 -77.39
C ALA A 187 10.97 22.21 -78.53
N ASN A 188 11.10 21.81 -79.79
CA ASN A 188 10.52 22.51 -80.94
C ASN A 188 9.72 21.52 -81.82
N SER A 189 8.42 21.46 -81.57
CA SER A 189 7.37 20.94 -82.45
C SER A 189 6.08 21.66 -82.13
#